data_AF-A0A932RI46-F1
#
_entry.id   AF-A0A932RI46-F1
#
_cell.length_a   1.000
_cell.length_b   1.000
_cell.length_c   1.000
_cell.angle_alpha   90.00
_cell.angle_beta   90.00
_cell.angle_gamma   90.00
#
_symmetry.space_group_name_H-M   'P 1'
#
loop_
_entity.id
_entity.type
_entity.pdbx_description
1 polymer ?
#
loop_
_entity_poly.entity_id
_entity_poly.type
_entity_poly.pdbx_seq_one_letter_code
_entity_poly.pdbx_strand_id
1 'polypeptide(L)' 'VHGKRGISPEMAVRLSQVFGGSAESWATQQAQYALAQVRRDKIKLKRLEMA' A
#
# COMPACT_ATOMS: atom_id res chain seq x y z
N VAL A 1 -16.43 4.67 12.16
CA VAL A 1 -16.02 3.65 11.17
C VAL A 1 -14.57 3.23 11.46
N HIS A 2 -14.28 1.94 11.60
CA HIS A 2 -12.95 1.44 11.94
C HIS A 2 -12.02 1.41 10.71
N GLY A 3 -11.50 2.56 10.27
CA GLY A 3 -10.50 2.67 9.18
C GLY A 3 -9.09 2.18 9.56
N LYS A 4 -8.98 1.26 10.54
CA LYS A 4 -7.71 0.81 11.12
C LYS A 4 -7.09 -0.41 10.43
N ARG A 5 -7.78 -1.01 9.45
CA ARG A 5 -7.29 -2.20 8.74
C ARG A 5 -7.17 -1.87 7.26
N GLY A 6 -5.94 -1.61 6.82
CA GLY A 6 -5.63 -1.52 5.39
C GLY A 6 -5.94 -2.85 4.68
N ILE A 7 -6.00 -2.82 3.36
CA ILE A 7 -6.17 -4.03 2.54
C ILE A 7 -4.95 -4.93 2.75
N SER A 8 -5.14 -6.05 3.46
CA SER A 8 -4.15 -7.13 3.53
C SER A 8 -4.11 -7.90 2.19
N PRO A 9 -3.06 -8.68 1.92
CA PRO A 9 -3.00 -9.52 0.71
C PRO A 9 -4.22 -10.46 0.58
N GLU A 10 -4.66 -11.07 1.68
CA GLU A 10 -5.87 -11.91 1.70
C GLU A 10 -7.13 -11.12 1.36
N MET A 11 -7.25 -9.88 1.84
CA MET A 11 -8.37 -9.01 1.49
C MET A 11 -8.32 -8.57 0.02
N ALA A 12 -7.12 -8.34 -0.53
CA ALA A 12 -6.98 -8.03 -1.95
C ALA A 12 -7.49 -9.16 -2.85
N VAL A 13 -7.24 -10.42 -2.47
CA VAL A 13 -7.79 -11.60 -3.16
C VAL A 13 -9.31 -11.65 -3.03
N ARG A 14 -9.87 -11.43 -1.84
CA ARG A 14 -11.33 -11.39 -1.62
C ARG A 14 -12.00 -10.29 -2.45
N LEU A 15 -11.38 -9.10 -2.52
CA LEU A 15 -11.90 -7.99 -3.32
C LEU A 15 -11.87 -8.31 -4.82
N SER A 16 -10.82 -8.95 -5.31
CA SER A 16 -10.74 -9.43 -6.70
C SER A 16 -11.84 -10.44 -7.03
N GLN A 17 -12.13 -11.38 -6.12
CA GLN A 17 -13.18 -12.38 -6.32
C GLN A 17 -14.60 -11.78 -6.31
N VAL A 18 -14.85 -10.76 -5.49
CA VAL A 18 -16.19 -10.20 -5.30
C VAL A 18 -16.48 -9.04 -6.27
N PHE A 19 -15.49 -8.19 -6.52
CA PHE A 19 -15.65 -6.95 -7.28
C PHE A 19 -14.91 -6.95 -8.63
N GLY A 20 -14.14 -8.01 -8.92
CA GLY A 20 -13.29 -8.08 -10.10
C GLY A 20 -11.98 -7.29 -9.95
N GLY A 21 -11.26 -7.15 -11.06
CA GLY A 21 -9.89 -6.64 -11.08
C GLY A 21 -8.86 -7.63 -10.52
N SER A 22 -7.58 -7.24 -10.47
CA SER A 22 -6.52 -8.07 -9.90
C SER A 22 -6.29 -7.79 -8.42
N ALA A 23 -5.90 -8.82 -7.66
CA ALA A 23 -5.49 -8.65 -6.26
C ALA A 23 -4.30 -7.67 -6.15
N GLU A 24 -3.37 -7.69 -7.10
CA GLU A 24 -2.23 -6.77 -7.18
C GLU A 24 -2.67 -5.32 -7.32
N SER A 25 -3.75 -5.04 -8.06
CA SER A 25 -4.30 -3.68 -8.18
C SER A 25 -4.84 -3.19 -6.84
N TRP A 26 -5.58 -4.02 -6.12
CA TRP A 26 -6.09 -3.70 -4.78
C TRP A 26 -4.96 -3.48 -3.76
N ALA A 27 -3.92 -4.32 -3.80
CA ALA A 27 -2.73 -4.15 -2.97
C ALA A 27 -1.96 -2.87 -3.32
N THR A 28 -1.83 -2.55 -4.60
CA THR A 28 -1.16 -1.34 -5.08
C THR A 28 -1.89 -0.08 -4.62
N GLN A 29 -3.21 -0.06 -4.68
CA GLN A 29 -4.02 1.06 -4.17
C GLN A 29 -3.78 1.30 -2.67
N GLN A 30 -3.72 0.22 -1.88
CA GLN A 30 -3.39 0.34 -0.45
C GLN A 30 -1.98 0.86 -0.21
N ALA A 31 -1.00 0.40 -0.98
CA ALA A 31 0.37 0.88 -0.89
C ALA A 31 0.47 2.37 -1.25
N GLN A 32 -0.19 2.80 -2.32
CA GLN A 32 -0.29 4.22 -2.72
C GLN A 32 -0.90 5.08 -1.60
N TYR A 33 -2.01 4.64 -1.02
CA TYR A 33 -2.65 5.34 0.11
C TYR A 33 -1.75 5.43 1.34
N ALA A 34 -1.02 4.35 1.66
CA ALA A 34 -0.06 4.36 2.76
C ALA A 34 1.09 5.34 2.48
N LEU A 35 1.65 5.31 1.27
CA LEU A 35 2.73 6.22 0.85
C LEU A 35 2.31 7.69 0.88
N ALA A 36 1.06 8.00 0.53
CA ALA A 36 0.51 9.35 0.58
C ALA A 36 0.42 9.92 2.02
N GLN A 37 0.31 9.04 3.03
CA GLN A 37 0.26 9.44 4.44
C GLN A 37 1.65 9.58 5.08
N VAL A 38 2.72 9.15 4.40
CA VAL A 38 4.08 9.24 4.94
C VAL A 38 4.57 10.69 4.93
N ARG A 39 4.94 11.20 6.12
CA ARG A 39 5.67 12.47 6.26
C ARG A 39 7.14 12.30 5.86
N ARG A 40 7.42 12.52 4.58
CA ARG A 40 8.74 12.31 3.96
C ARG A 40 9.84 13.20 4.56
N ASP A 41 9.48 14.40 5.03
CA ASP A 41 10.37 15.37 5.70
C ASP A 41 11.03 14.82 6.97
N LYS A 42 10.42 13.81 7.60
CA LYS A 42 10.94 13.18 8.81
C LYS A 42 11.89 12.01 8.54
N ILE A 43 12.02 11.58 7.29
CA ILE A 43 12.86 10.45 6.87
C ILE A 43 14.19 11.01 6.36
N LYS A 44 15.22 11.00 7.22
CA LYS A 44 16.57 11.44 6.87
C LYS A 44 17.41 10.26 6.38
N LEU A 45 17.51 10.11 5.06
CA LEU A 45 18.30 9.05 4.43
C LEU A 45 19.32 9.67 3.47
N LYS A 46 20.51 9.07 3.40
CA LYS A 46 21.49 9.37 2.35
C LYS A 46 21.35 8.32 1.25
N ARG A 47 21.40 8.74 -0.01
CA ARG A 47 21.42 7.82 -1.14
C ARG A 47 22.70 6.98 -1.04
N LEU A 48 22.57 5.66 -1.13
CA LEU A 48 23.73 4.80 -1.21
C LEU A 48 24.30 4.92 -2.63
N GLU A 49 25.55 5.36 -2.74
CA GLU A 49 26.32 5.24 -3.97
C GLU A 49 27.17 3.97 -3.83
N MET A 50 26.91 2.98 -4.67
CA MET A 50 27.76 1.80 -4.74
C MET A 50 28.92 2.13 -5.69
N ALA A 51 30.14 1.90 -5.20
CA ALA A 51 31.38 2.06 -5.96
C ALA A 51 31.61 0.88 -6.92
#